data_AF-A0A944DR35-F1
#
_entry.id   AF-A0A944DR35-F1
#
_cell.length_a   1.000
_cell.length_b   1.000
_cell.length_c   1.000
_cell.angle_alpha   90.00
_cell.angle_beta   90.00
_cell.angle_gamma   90.00
#
_symmetry.space_group_name_H-M   'P 1'
#
loop_
_entity.id
_entity.type
_entity.pdbx_description
1 polymer ?
#
loop_
_entity_poly.entity_id
_entity_poly.type
_entity_poly.pdbx_seq_one_letter_code
_entity_poly.pdbx_strand_id
1 'polypeptide(L)'
;MELWDREIAPYGEELEALDSSTRADLVLDVVASTIPLFEPPFDDFFPEAHSELVKSVLALHAQAPASWWDDAAFARDFLARYDLLPDVPTRTAVGPFLIALVRLFEAPGGCLSADDALECLSSCYEAVLISQLTGRVTVEDEKQDPKCQQAIACQADLVLRALG
;
A
#
# COMPACT_ATOMS: atom_id res chain seq x y z
N MET A 1 3.39 -14.12 4.41
CA MET A 1 3.51 -12.91 5.23
C MET A 1 4.61 -13.06 6.29
N GLU A 2 5.16 -14.25 6.52
CA GLU A 2 6.16 -14.46 7.57
C GLU A 2 7.48 -13.73 7.29
N LEU A 3 7.81 -13.48 6.00
CA LEU A 3 9.00 -12.71 5.65
C LEU A 3 8.82 -11.24 6.03
N TRP A 4 7.67 -10.66 5.70
CA TRP A 4 7.35 -9.26 6.04
C TRP A 4 7.33 -9.03 7.56
N ASP A 5 6.74 -9.95 8.31
CA ASP A 5 6.72 -9.89 9.79
C ASP A 5 8.13 -9.87 10.39
N ARG A 6 9.12 -10.46 9.72
CA ARG A 6 10.50 -10.51 10.19
C ARG A 6 11.32 -9.29 9.78
N GLU A 7 11.07 -8.76 8.59
CA GLU A 7 11.94 -7.75 7.97
C GLU A 7 11.39 -6.33 8.13
N ILE A 8 10.08 -6.14 8.18
CA ILE A 8 9.43 -4.82 8.16
C ILE A 8 8.68 -4.52 9.46
N ALA A 9 7.91 -5.47 10.00
CA ALA A 9 7.16 -5.25 11.24
C ALA A 9 8.00 -4.77 12.44
N PRO A 10 9.29 -5.14 12.59
CA PRO A 10 10.11 -4.65 13.70
C PRO A 10 10.30 -3.12 13.75
N TYR A 11 10.10 -2.40 12.64
CA TYR A 11 10.23 -0.93 12.61
C TYR A 11 9.04 -0.17 13.24
N GLY A 12 8.05 -0.88 13.79
CA GLY A 12 6.81 -0.26 14.29
C GLY A 12 7.04 0.83 15.34
N GLU A 13 7.93 0.59 16.30
CA GLU A 13 8.24 1.58 17.35
C GLU A 13 8.91 2.83 16.76
N GLU A 14 9.81 2.66 15.79
CA GLU A 14 10.47 3.78 15.13
C GLU A 14 9.49 4.60 14.27
N LEU A 15 8.50 3.95 13.65
CA LEU A 15 7.44 4.63 12.90
C LEU A 15 6.53 5.48 13.78
N GLU A 16 6.43 5.20 15.10
CA GLU A 16 5.70 6.07 16.03
C GLU A 16 6.35 7.45 16.16
N ALA A 17 7.67 7.54 16.01
CA ALA A 17 8.41 8.79 16.14
C ALA A 17 8.23 9.73 14.94
N LEU A 18 7.75 9.21 13.81
CA LEU A 18 7.46 10.01 12.62
C LEU A 18 6.22 10.91 12.84
N ASP A 19 6.08 11.96 12.04
CA ASP A 19 4.81 12.68 11.95
C ASP A 19 3.85 12.01 10.96
N SER A 20 2.57 12.37 11.01
CA SER A 20 1.55 11.75 10.15
C SER A 20 1.77 12.03 8.67
N SER A 21 2.31 13.20 8.29
CA SER A 21 2.69 13.50 6.91
C SER A 21 3.74 12.52 6.39
N THR A 22 4.80 12.30 7.17
CA THR A 22 5.90 11.41 6.78
C THR A 22 5.43 9.96 6.69
N ARG A 23 4.54 9.53 7.60
CA ARG A 23 3.90 8.20 7.50
C ARG A 23 3.02 8.09 6.26
N ALA A 24 2.25 9.11 5.92
CA ALA A 24 1.39 9.11 4.73
C ALA A 24 2.24 9.05 3.45
N ASP A 25 3.32 9.83 3.37
CA ASP A 25 4.27 9.79 2.25
C ASP A 25 4.92 8.42 2.13
N LEU A 26 5.37 7.82 3.24
CA LEU A 26 5.91 6.46 3.27
C LEU A 26 4.91 5.44 2.72
N VAL A 27 3.66 5.47 3.19
CA VAL A 27 2.60 4.56 2.70
C VAL A 27 2.41 4.74 1.20
N LEU A 28 2.34 5.98 0.71
CA LEU A 28 2.10 6.24 -0.70
C LEU A 28 3.29 5.83 -1.58
N ASP A 29 4.52 6.03 -1.13
CA ASP A 29 5.71 5.55 -1.82
C ASP A 29 5.74 4.02 -1.88
N VAL A 30 5.30 3.33 -0.82
CA VAL A 30 5.15 1.87 -0.81
C VAL A 30 4.07 1.42 -1.81
N VAL A 31 2.92 2.10 -1.86
CA VAL A 31 1.88 1.85 -2.87
C VAL A 31 2.46 2.02 -4.28
N ALA A 32 3.14 3.14 -4.54
CA ALA A 32 3.70 3.46 -5.84
C ALA A 32 4.77 2.44 -6.28
N SER A 33 5.63 2.00 -5.35
CA SER A 33 6.67 1.00 -5.61
C SER A 33 6.13 -0.42 -5.79
N THR A 34 4.92 -0.69 -5.29
CA THR A 34 4.25 -1.99 -5.42
C THR A 34 3.61 -2.17 -6.80
N ILE A 35 3.08 -1.09 -7.41
CA ILE A 35 2.47 -1.09 -8.75
C ILE A 35 3.28 -1.85 -9.83
N PRO A 36 4.59 -1.60 -10.02
CA PRO A 36 5.37 -2.30 -11.04
C PRO A 36 5.65 -3.78 -10.73
N LEU A 37 5.28 -4.28 -9.55
CA LEU A 37 5.51 -5.67 -9.16
C LEU A 37 4.41 -6.62 -9.66
N PHE A 38 3.24 -6.10 -10.02
CA PHE A 38 2.15 -6.91 -10.56
C PHE A 38 2.47 -7.47 -11.95
N GLU A 39 2.07 -8.72 -12.16
CA GLU A 39 2.13 -9.40 -13.46
C GLU A 39 0.77 -10.09 -13.75
N PRO A 40 0.09 -9.76 -14.87
CA PRO A 40 0.44 -8.78 -15.91
C PRO A 40 0.58 -7.33 -15.38
N PRO A 41 1.07 -6.37 -16.19
CA PRO A 41 1.23 -4.98 -15.75
C PRO A 41 -0.04 -4.41 -15.14
N PHE A 42 0.11 -3.44 -14.22
CA PHE A 42 -0.95 -2.90 -13.38
C PHE A 42 -2.27 -2.57 -14.12
N ASP A 43 -2.20 -1.91 -15.28
CA ASP A 43 -3.40 -1.53 -16.06
C ASP A 43 -4.14 -2.73 -16.66
N ASP A 44 -3.46 -3.86 -16.86
CA ASP A 44 -4.06 -5.14 -17.27
C ASP A 44 -4.41 -6.03 -16.06
N PHE A 45 -3.79 -5.75 -14.91
CA PHE A 45 -3.99 -6.48 -13.66
C PHE A 45 -5.28 -6.05 -12.94
N PHE A 46 -5.53 -4.75 -12.91
CA PHE A 46 -6.68 -4.15 -12.23
C PHE A 46 -7.79 -3.79 -13.23
N PRO A 47 -9.07 -3.98 -12.87
CA PRO A 47 -10.16 -3.40 -13.66
C PRO A 47 -10.02 -1.88 -13.75
N GLU A 48 -10.41 -1.28 -14.87
CA GLU A 48 -10.25 0.14 -15.17
C GLU A 48 -10.71 1.07 -14.03
N ALA A 49 -11.91 0.84 -13.49
CA ALA A 49 -12.42 1.67 -12.39
C ALA A 49 -11.54 1.60 -11.12
N HIS A 50 -10.91 0.46 -10.86
CA HIS A 50 -10.04 0.25 -9.71
C HIS A 50 -8.67 0.91 -9.93
N SER A 51 -8.10 0.76 -11.13
CA SER A 51 -6.82 1.39 -11.47
C SER A 51 -6.93 2.92 -11.52
N GLU A 52 -8.03 3.47 -12.04
CA GLU A 52 -8.30 4.92 -12.03
C GLU A 52 -8.50 5.47 -10.62
N LEU A 53 -9.04 4.68 -9.69
CA LEU A 53 -9.13 5.07 -8.29
C LEU A 53 -7.72 5.19 -7.67
N VAL A 54 -6.87 4.18 -7.86
CA VAL A 54 -5.47 4.20 -7.40
C VAL A 54 -4.70 5.38 -8.00
N LYS A 55 -4.79 5.57 -9.33
CA LYS A 55 -4.10 6.66 -10.03
C LYS A 55 -4.54 8.04 -9.54
N SER A 56 -5.79 8.20 -9.13
CA SER A 56 -6.28 9.47 -8.59
C SER A 56 -5.57 9.88 -7.29
N VAL A 57 -5.15 8.92 -6.46
CA VAL A 57 -4.36 9.17 -5.24
C VAL A 57 -2.95 9.64 -5.59
N LEU A 58 -2.28 8.95 -6.52
CA LEU A 58 -0.96 9.33 -7.00
C LEU A 58 -0.97 10.72 -7.66
N ALA A 59 -2.03 11.03 -8.41
CA ALA A 59 -2.22 12.32 -9.03
C ALA A 59 -2.46 13.43 -8.00
N LEU A 60 -3.17 13.16 -6.90
CA LEU A 60 -3.36 14.11 -5.81
C LEU A 60 -2.02 14.49 -5.17
N HIS A 61 -1.22 13.48 -4.82
CA HIS A 61 0.11 13.70 -4.23
C HIS A 61 1.01 14.53 -5.14
N ALA A 62 1.02 14.26 -6.44
CA ALA A 62 1.80 15.03 -7.41
C ALA A 62 1.35 16.51 -7.52
N GLN A 63 0.06 16.80 -7.29
CA GLN A 63 -0.49 18.15 -7.38
C GLN A 63 -0.32 18.97 -6.10
N ALA A 64 -0.36 18.32 -4.94
CA ALA A 64 -0.34 18.97 -3.63
C ALA A 64 0.57 18.25 -2.63
N PRO A 65 1.88 18.08 -2.91
CA PRO A 65 2.76 17.21 -2.13
C PRO A 65 2.88 17.61 -0.65
N ALA A 66 2.67 18.88 -0.30
CA ALA A 66 2.77 19.33 1.09
C ALA A 66 1.51 19.07 1.94
N SER A 67 0.36 18.77 1.33
CA SER A 67 -0.95 18.76 2.01
C SER A 67 -1.96 17.83 1.34
N TRP A 68 -1.50 16.77 0.68
CA TRP A 68 -2.40 15.82 0.02
C TRP A 68 -3.06 14.87 1.03
N TRP A 69 -2.34 14.58 2.11
CA TRP A 69 -2.69 13.59 3.13
C TRP A 69 -3.80 14.09 4.08
N ASP A 70 -4.01 15.41 4.19
CA ASP A 70 -5.03 16.03 5.04
C ASP A 70 -6.24 16.59 4.25
N ASP A 71 -6.36 16.27 2.96
CA ASP A 71 -7.50 16.68 2.14
C ASP A 71 -8.75 15.84 2.46
N ALA A 72 -9.53 16.33 3.43
CA ALA A 72 -10.77 15.71 3.86
C ALA A 72 -11.85 15.62 2.76
N ALA A 73 -11.83 16.53 1.77
CA ALA A 73 -12.77 16.46 0.66
C ALA A 73 -12.39 15.31 -0.28
N PHE A 74 -11.11 15.20 -0.62
CA PHE A 74 -10.60 14.08 -1.39
C PHE A 74 -10.82 12.75 -0.68
N ALA A 75 -10.50 12.64 0.60
CA ALA A 75 -10.66 11.41 1.37
C ALA A 75 -12.11 10.91 1.34
N ARG A 76 -13.09 11.79 1.60
CA ARG A 76 -14.52 11.46 1.52
C ARG A 76 -14.92 11.01 0.11
N ASP A 77 -14.49 11.74 -0.91
CA ASP A 77 -14.85 11.44 -2.29
C ASP A 77 -14.18 10.15 -2.79
N PHE A 78 -12.96 9.85 -2.32
CA PHE A 78 -12.25 8.59 -2.54
C PHE A 78 -13.02 7.41 -1.94
N LEU A 79 -13.38 7.48 -0.66
CA LEU A 79 -14.12 6.40 0.02
C LEU A 79 -15.49 6.17 -0.63
N ALA A 80 -16.20 7.24 -0.99
CA ALA A 80 -17.46 7.13 -1.73
C ALA A 80 -17.28 6.46 -3.11
N ARG A 81 -16.18 6.75 -3.82
CA ARG A 81 -15.86 6.09 -5.10
C ARG A 81 -15.47 4.62 -4.91
N TYR A 82 -14.75 4.31 -3.83
CA TYR A 82 -14.42 2.93 -3.45
C TYR A 82 -15.68 2.10 -3.20
N ASP A 83 -16.64 2.61 -2.41
CA ASP A 83 -17.92 1.95 -2.12
C ASP A 83 -18.79 1.74 -3.38
N LEU A 84 -18.56 2.55 -4.41
CA LEU A 84 -19.27 2.49 -5.69
C LEU A 84 -18.50 1.72 -6.78
N LEU A 85 -17.37 1.09 -6.45
CA LEU A 85 -16.65 0.27 -7.41
C LEU A 85 -17.56 -0.85 -7.93
N PRO A 86 -17.50 -1.16 -9.24
CA PRO A 86 -18.37 -2.16 -9.82
C PRO A 86 -18.02 -3.54 -9.26
N ASP A 87 -19.06 -4.32 -8.91
CA ASP A 87 -18.93 -5.71 -8.49
C ASP A 87 -18.59 -6.59 -9.70
N VAL A 88 -17.30 -6.65 -10.02
CA VAL A 88 -16.72 -7.45 -11.10
C VAL A 88 -15.74 -8.46 -10.53
N PRO A 89 -15.54 -9.63 -11.17
CA PRO A 89 -14.50 -10.55 -10.76
C PRO A 89 -13.12 -9.87 -10.77
N THR A 90 -12.47 -9.85 -9.62
CA THR A 90 -11.11 -9.31 -9.46
C THR A 90 -10.12 -10.43 -9.14
N ARG A 91 -8.84 -10.18 -9.47
CA ARG A 91 -7.75 -11.02 -8.97
C ARG A 91 -7.63 -10.82 -7.46
N THR A 92 -7.31 -11.88 -6.71
CA THR A 92 -7.30 -11.84 -5.24
C THR A 92 -6.42 -10.73 -4.67
N ALA A 93 -5.30 -10.42 -5.31
CA ALA A 93 -4.38 -9.34 -4.94
C ALA A 93 -4.96 -7.92 -5.00
N VAL A 94 -6.04 -7.69 -5.76
CA VAL A 94 -6.65 -6.36 -5.90
C VAL A 94 -7.23 -5.88 -4.57
N GLY A 95 -7.86 -6.77 -3.81
CA GLY A 95 -8.50 -6.44 -2.53
C GLY A 95 -7.52 -5.83 -1.52
N PRO A 96 -6.48 -6.58 -1.08
CA PRO A 96 -5.50 -6.06 -0.13
C PRO A 96 -4.83 -4.76 -0.59
N PHE A 97 -4.53 -4.64 -1.89
CA PHE A 97 -3.94 -3.43 -2.43
C PHE A 97 -4.86 -2.19 -2.28
N LEU A 98 -6.15 -2.33 -2.56
CA LEU A 98 -7.11 -1.25 -2.36
C LEU A 98 -7.36 -0.96 -0.88
N ILE A 99 -7.33 -1.98 -0.02
CA ILE A 99 -7.48 -1.79 1.44
C ILE A 99 -6.36 -0.92 2.01
N ALA A 100 -5.12 -1.04 1.51
CA ALA A 100 -4.03 -0.13 1.90
C ALA A 100 -4.41 1.35 1.67
N LEU A 101 -5.02 1.66 0.52
CA LEU A 101 -5.46 3.01 0.20
C LEU A 101 -6.69 3.45 0.99
N VAL A 102 -7.63 2.54 1.25
CA VAL A 102 -8.80 2.84 2.08
C VAL A 102 -8.36 3.24 3.48
N ARG A 103 -7.48 2.44 4.11
CA ARG A 103 -6.95 2.72 5.45
C ARG A 103 -6.23 4.08 5.53
N LEU A 104 -5.46 4.42 4.50
CA LEU A 104 -4.80 5.73 4.39
C LEU A 104 -5.80 6.90 4.50
N PHE A 105 -7.02 6.75 3.96
CA PHE A 105 -8.05 7.80 3.94
C PHE A 105 -9.13 7.66 5.02
N GLU A 106 -9.22 6.52 5.71
CA GLU A 106 -10.11 6.33 6.86
C GLU A 106 -9.58 6.97 8.16
N ALA A 107 -8.29 7.31 8.20
CA ALA A 107 -7.63 7.93 9.35
C ALA A 107 -8.35 9.22 9.80
N PRO A 108 -8.96 9.25 11.01
CA PRO A 108 -9.75 10.39 11.47
C PRO A 108 -8.92 11.68 11.53
N GLY A 109 -9.38 12.73 10.84
CA GLY A 109 -8.73 14.04 10.86
C GLY A 109 -7.34 14.09 10.24
N GLY A 110 -7.01 13.16 9.34
CA GLY A 110 -5.70 13.07 8.69
C GLY A 110 -4.60 12.52 9.60
N CYS A 111 -4.95 12.03 10.79
CA CYS A 111 -3.99 11.50 11.75
C CYS A 111 -3.71 10.02 11.48
N LEU A 112 -2.82 9.74 10.52
CA LEU A 112 -2.35 8.38 10.27
C LEU A 112 -1.42 7.93 11.41
N SER A 113 -1.79 6.86 12.12
CA SER A 113 -0.96 6.26 13.18
C SER A 113 0.14 5.36 12.60
N ALA A 114 1.10 4.96 13.43
CA ALA A 114 2.14 4.00 13.01
C ALA A 114 1.53 2.63 12.71
N ASP A 115 0.56 2.18 13.50
CA ASP A 115 -0.17 0.94 13.27
C ASP A 115 -0.92 0.98 11.93
N ASP A 116 -1.65 2.07 11.64
CA ASP A 116 -2.34 2.21 10.35
C ASP A 116 -1.35 2.18 9.18
N ALA A 117 -0.19 2.82 9.33
CA ALA A 117 0.85 2.81 8.31
C ALA A 117 1.43 1.40 8.08
N LEU A 118 1.72 0.65 9.15
CA LEU A 118 2.15 -0.75 9.07
C LEU A 118 1.08 -1.65 8.43
N GLU A 119 -0.19 -1.43 8.74
CA GLU A 119 -1.30 -2.14 8.11
C GLU A 119 -1.40 -1.83 6.61
N CYS A 120 -1.11 -0.61 6.19
CA CYS A 120 -1.02 -0.27 4.76
C CYS A 120 0.17 -0.96 4.08
N LEU A 121 1.35 -0.93 4.70
CA LEU A 121 2.58 -1.56 4.19
C LEU A 121 2.42 -3.08 4.04
N SER A 122 1.88 -3.73 5.07
CA SER A 122 1.58 -5.16 5.07
C SER A 122 0.53 -5.52 4.02
N SER A 123 -0.52 -4.71 3.86
CA SER A 123 -1.54 -4.94 2.82
C SER A 123 -0.96 -4.84 1.40
N CYS A 124 -0.01 -3.93 1.17
CA CYS A 124 0.72 -3.85 -0.10
C CYS A 124 1.58 -5.09 -0.34
N TYR A 125 2.29 -5.57 0.69
CA TYR A 125 3.07 -6.81 0.58
C TYR A 125 2.18 -8.05 0.39
N GLU A 126 1.05 -8.13 1.08
CA GLU A 126 0.07 -9.20 0.91
C GLU A 126 -0.42 -9.25 -0.54
N ALA A 127 -0.71 -8.09 -1.15
CA ALA A 127 -1.10 -8.01 -2.56
C ALA A 127 -0.02 -8.59 -3.49
N VAL A 128 1.26 -8.27 -3.25
CA VAL A 128 2.37 -8.89 -4.00
C VAL A 128 2.38 -10.40 -3.75
N LEU A 129 2.41 -10.82 -2.50
CA LEU A 129 2.50 -12.21 -2.09
C LEU A 129 1.46 -13.09 -2.79
N ILE A 130 0.19 -12.70 -2.71
CA ILE A 130 -0.92 -13.50 -3.26
C ILE A 130 -1.08 -13.33 -4.78
N SER A 131 -0.41 -12.35 -5.39
CA SER A 131 -0.29 -12.27 -6.84
C SER A 131 0.73 -13.27 -7.41
N GLN A 132 1.73 -13.66 -6.62
CA GLN A 132 2.83 -14.51 -7.05
C GLN A 132 2.66 -15.96 -6.61
N LEU A 133 2.23 -16.17 -5.36
CA LEU A 133 2.20 -17.47 -4.72
C LEU A 133 0.75 -17.86 -4.40
N THR A 134 0.45 -19.15 -4.59
CA THR A 134 -0.89 -19.71 -4.34
C THR A 134 -0.81 -20.85 -3.34
N GLY A 135 -1.89 -21.04 -2.58
CA GLY A 135 -2.00 -22.11 -1.60
C GLY A 135 -1.26 -21.79 -0.29
N ARG A 136 -0.70 -22.83 0.34
CA ARG A 136 0.01 -22.68 1.62
C ARG A 136 1.43 -22.18 1.35
N VAL A 137 1.66 -20.90 1.62
CA VAL A 137 2.95 -20.24 1.43
C VAL A 137 3.80 -20.34 2.71
N THR A 138 5.07 -20.68 2.55
CA THR A 138 6.08 -20.67 3.62
C THR A 138 7.03 -19.49 3.46
N VAL A 139 7.73 -19.11 4.53
CA VAL A 139 8.76 -18.06 4.47
C VAL A 139 9.88 -18.36 3.45
N GLU A 140 10.17 -19.63 3.19
CA GLU A 140 11.21 -19.99 2.21
C GLU A 140 10.71 -19.87 0.77
N ASP A 141 9.41 -20.05 0.53
CA ASP A 141 8.79 -19.71 -0.76
C ASP A 141 8.86 -18.20 -1.00
N GLU A 142 8.52 -17.39 0.01
CA GLU A 142 8.63 -15.92 -0.04
C GLU A 142 10.06 -15.46 -0.35
N LYS A 143 11.07 -16.10 0.27
CA LYS A 143 12.48 -15.80 0.03
C LYS A 143 12.99 -16.28 -1.32
N GLN A 144 12.33 -17.20 -1.99
CA GLN A 144 12.74 -17.68 -3.31
C GLN A 144 12.06 -16.91 -4.44
N ASP A 145 10.97 -16.22 -4.15
CA ASP A 145 10.23 -15.42 -5.13
C ASP A 145 10.89 -14.04 -5.35
N PRO A 146 11.30 -13.70 -6.59
CA PRO A 146 11.98 -12.44 -6.88
C PRO A 146 11.14 -11.19 -6.59
N LYS A 147 9.81 -11.25 -6.75
CA LYS A 147 8.93 -10.08 -6.52
C LYS A 147 8.70 -9.86 -5.03
N CYS A 148 8.57 -10.91 -4.24
CA CYS A 148 8.52 -10.83 -2.79
C CYS A 148 9.81 -10.24 -2.23
N GLN A 149 10.98 -10.72 -2.69
CA GLN A 149 12.27 -10.14 -2.33
C GLN A 149 12.38 -8.66 -2.70
N GLN A 150 11.95 -8.31 -3.93
CA GLN A 150 11.97 -6.92 -4.40
C GLN A 150 11.06 -6.03 -3.56
N ALA A 151 9.86 -6.50 -3.21
CA ALA A 151 8.91 -5.77 -2.36
C ALA A 151 9.51 -5.50 -0.97
N ILE A 152 10.08 -6.52 -0.32
CA ILE A 152 10.71 -6.38 1.00
C ILE A 152 11.89 -5.42 0.94
N ALA A 153 12.79 -5.59 -0.03
CA ALA A 153 13.95 -4.71 -0.17
C ALA A 153 13.52 -3.23 -0.36
N CYS A 154 12.47 -3.01 -1.17
CA CYS A 154 11.95 -1.67 -1.42
C CYS A 154 11.27 -1.07 -0.19
N GLN A 155 10.42 -1.83 0.51
CA GLN A 155 9.79 -1.35 1.74
C GLN A 155 10.82 -1.06 2.84
N ALA A 156 11.82 -1.93 3.03
CA ALA A 156 12.87 -1.71 4.02
C ALA A 156 13.66 -0.43 3.71
N ASP A 157 14.05 -0.22 2.44
CA ASP A 157 14.74 1.00 2.03
C ASP A 157 13.88 2.26 2.22
N LEU A 158 12.59 2.19 1.90
CA LEU A 158 11.65 3.30 2.11
C LEU A 158 11.46 3.63 3.59
N VAL A 159 11.29 2.61 4.44
CA VAL A 159 11.17 2.78 5.90
C VAL A 159 12.44 3.43 6.46
N LEU A 160 13.62 2.91 6.10
CA LEU A 160 14.88 3.48 6.55
C LEU A 160 15.04 4.94 6.09
N ARG A 161 14.69 5.26 4.83
CA ARG A 161 14.72 6.64 4.33
C ARG A 161 13.76 7.58 5.07
N ALA A 162 12.59 7.08 5.49
CA ALA A 162 11.64 7.85 6.27
C ALA A 162 12.15 8.14 7.70
N LEU A 163 12.93 7.22 8.27
CA LEU A 163 13.50 7.35 9.62
C LEU A 163 14.74 8.27 9.69
N GLY A 164 15.42 8.52 8.56
CA GLY A 164 16.60 9.41 8.45
C GLY A 164 17.94 8.69 8.49
#